data_AF-A0A9D9C2U7-F1
#
_entry.id   AF-A0A9D9C2U7-F1
#
_cell.length_a   1.000
_cell.length_b   1.000
_cell.length_c   1.000
_cell.angle_alpha   90.00
_cell.angle_beta   90.00
_cell.angle_gamma   90.00
#
_symmetry.space_group_name_H-M   'P 1'
#
loop_
_entity.id
_entity.type
_entity.pdbx_description
1 polymer ?
#
loop_
_entity_poly.entity_id
_entity_poly.type
_entity_poly.pdbx_seq_one_letter_code
_entity_poly.pdbx_strand_id
1 'polypeptide(L)'
;ESFSIADPDEVWIMELIGKGAKDKGAVWVARRVPDGYISGHANHARIHTFPLDDPETIYSKDVISFARKQGYFSGKDEEFDFSKAYAVTDFSALRGCDARVWAFFNRHADGMEQYLPWIDRAEGEPMPLWVKPKHELTAADLKDMMRDHFEGTPYDMTNDIGAGPYAVPYRWRPMTFTVDSVEYTNERAIATQQTGFSFVAQLRDQLPGYMKGLLWFGTDDANTCVYLPIFCSVARAPHEVAVGNGDMNTLSWTSNFWVNNYVANQAYNRYSQMIPDIRKVQSELEDSIAVDVRVAIEQVPEFEPADAKELLQNLADIWAKKATTRYKELGDYLFMKYMDGNVKKEENGQFMRNEYGMPAYPSFPGYDERYYRSIVEDAGERLKVTEINFK
;
A
#
# COMPACT_ATOMS: atom_id res chain seq x y z
N GLU A 1 8.71 5.94 16.51
CA GLU A 1 8.66 5.93 15.03
C GLU A 1 9.68 4.92 14.54
N SER A 2 9.35 4.21 13.46
CA SER A 2 10.20 3.17 12.88
C SER A 2 10.69 3.64 11.50
N PHE A 3 11.96 3.39 11.22
CA PHE A 3 12.67 3.86 10.04
C PHE A 3 13.35 2.68 9.34
N SER A 4 13.33 2.70 8.01
CA SER A 4 14.16 1.83 7.18
C SER A 4 15.34 2.66 6.68
N ILE A 5 16.56 2.25 7.02
CA ILE A 5 17.80 2.88 6.57
C ILE A 5 18.51 1.86 5.70
N ALA A 6 18.85 2.23 4.48
CA ALA A 6 19.43 1.30 3.54
C ALA A 6 20.46 1.99 2.64
N ASP A 7 21.48 1.23 2.28
CA ASP A 7 22.39 1.50 1.18
C ASP A 7 22.48 0.24 0.28
N PRO A 8 23.34 0.21 -0.76
CA PRO A 8 23.46 -0.98 -1.60
C PRO A 8 24.00 -2.24 -0.90
N ASP A 9 24.61 -2.12 0.28
CA ASP A 9 25.30 -3.20 0.98
C ASP A 9 24.50 -3.71 2.19
N GLU A 10 23.70 -2.86 2.82
CA GLU A 10 22.95 -3.22 4.04
C GLU A 10 21.62 -2.48 4.22
N VAL A 11 20.74 -3.10 5.03
CA VAL A 11 19.45 -2.55 5.44
C VAL A 11 19.30 -2.67 6.94
N TRP A 12 18.85 -1.60 7.58
CA TRP A 12 18.63 -1.48 9.01
C TRP A 12 17.19 -1.07 9.31
N ILE A 13 16.60 -1.69 10.34
CA ILE A 13 15.38 -1.20 10.99
C ILE A 13 15.78 -0.43 12.24
N MET A 14 15.36 0.83 12.33
CA MET A 14 15.63 1.71 13.47
C MET A 14 14.32 2.17 14.11
N GLU A 15 14.25 2.11 15.43
CA GLU A 15 13.11 2.57 16.21
C GLU A 15 13.55 3.66 17.17
N LEU A 16 12.83 4.78 17.13
CA LEU A 16 13.19 6.00 17.85
C LEU A 16 11.99 6.57 18.59
N ILE A 17 12.22 7.00 19.83
CA ILE A 17 11.22 7.57 20.73
C ILE A 17 11.78 8.85 21.35
N GLY A 18 11.02 9.94 21.24
CA GLY A 18 11.37 11.20 21.89
C GLY A 18 11.27 11.09 23.42
N LYS A 19 12.21 11.72 24.15
CA LYS A 19 12.25 11.69 25.62
C LYS A 19 11.18 12.56 26.29
N GLY A 20 10.30 13.16 25.51
CA GLY A 20 9.18 13.99 25.96
C GLY A 20 9.58 15.42 26.33
N ALA A 21 8.64 16.17 26.92
CA ALA A 21 8.85 17.59 27.19
C ALA A 21 9.88 17.89 28.30
N LYS A 22 10.13 16.92 29.20
CA LYS A 22 10.99 17.10 30.38
C LYS A 22 12.47 16.82 30.10
N ASP A 23 12.76 16.00 29.09
CA ASP A 23 14.12 15.59 28.73
C ASP A 23 14.33 15.80 27.22
N LYS A 24 15.39 16.52 26.84
CA LYS A 24 15.69 16.76 25.41
C LYS A 24 16.25 15.51 24.74
N GLY A 25 15.95 15.35 23.46
CA GLY A 25 16.50 14.29 22.61
C GLY A 25 15.60 13.06 22.49
N ALA A 26 16.18 11.97 22.00
CA ALA A 26 15.49 10.72 21.76
C ALA A 26 16.33 9.52 22.24
N VAL A 27 15.66 8.43 22.57
CA VAL A 27 16.26 7.10 22.69
C VAL A 27 15.93 6.30 21.45
N TRP A 28 16.82 5.41 21.05
CA TRP A 28 16.64 4.61 19.85
C TRP A 28 17.43 3.30 19.90
N VAL A 29 16.99 2.35 19.09
CA VAL A 29 17.68 1.10 18.78
C VAL A 29 17.56 0.83 17.29
N ALA A 30 18.61 0.30 16.68
CA ALA A 30 18.66 -0.09 15.28
C ALA A 30 19.28 -1.47 15.16
N ARG A 31 18.72 -2.31 14.28
CA ARG A 31 19.22 -3.64 13.98
C ARG A 31 19.37 -3.84 12.48
N ARG A 32 20.48 -4.44 12.05
CA ARG A 32 20.66 -4.83 10.65
C ARG A 32 19.76 -6.01 10.34
N VAL A 33 19.05 -5.92 9.23
CA VAL A 33 18.29 -7.05 8.69
C VAL A 33 19.29 -8.00 8.04
N PRO A 34 19.31 -9.29 8.42
CA PRO A 34 20.25 -10.24 7.82
C PRO A 34 20.03 -10.40 6.31
N ASP A 35 21.13 -10.60 5.56
CA ASP A 35 21.05 -10.83 4.12
C ASP A 35 20.14 -12.01 3.78
N GLY A 36 19.29 -11.81 2.76
CA GLY A 36 18.31 -12.80 2.33
C GLY A 36 17.07 -12.92 3.22
N TYR A 37 16.88 -12.01 4.19
CA TYR A 37 15.66 -11.92 4.99
C TYR A 37 14.81 -10.71 4.57
N ILE A 38 13.51 -10.79 4.84
CA ILE A 38 12.58 -9.67 4.73
C ILE A 38 12.17 -9.18 6.11
N SER A 39 11.97 -7.88 6.24
CA SER A 39 11.45 -7.23 7.45
C SER A 39 10.36 -6.24 7.06
N GLY A 40 9.54 -5.84 8.02
CA GLY A 40 8.50 -4.84 7.84
C GLY A 40 8.22 -4.12 9.15
N HIS A 41 7.81 -2.87 9.06
CA HIS A 41 7.29 -2.11 10.19
C HIS A 41 6.05 -1.33 9.75
N ALA A 42 5.24 -1.01 10.74
CA ALA A 42 4.05 -0.20 10.59
C ALA A 42 4.10 0.89 11.69
N ASN A 43 2.96 1.35 12.20
CA ASN A 43 2.94 2.45 13.17
C ASN A 43 3.13 1.99 14.63
N HIS A 44 3.91 0.93 14.85
CA HIS A 44 4.23 0.38 16.16
C HIS A 44 5.65 -0.18 16.18
N ALA A 45 6.32 -0.08 17.34
CA ALA A 45 7.67 -0.60 17.54
C ALA A 45 7.65 -2.14 17.60
N ARG A 46 8.62 -2.80 16.97
CA ARG A 46 8.75 -4.25 16.84
C ARG A 46 10.09 -4.79 17.31
N ILE A 47 11.07 -3.92 17.61
CA ILE A 47 12.30 -4.36 18.27
C ILE A 47 11.93 -4.65 19.73
N HIS A 48 11.88 -5.92 20.09
CA HIS A 48 11.63 -6.38 21.46
C HIS A 48 12.95 -6.40 22.24
N THR A 49 13.41 -7.58 22.66
CA THR A 49 14.75 -7.77 23.21
C THR A 49 15.79 -7.72 22.10
N PHE A 50 16.99 -7.24 22.43
CA PHE A 50 18.10 -7.14 21.49
C PHE A 50 19.44 -7.38 22.21
N PRO A 51 20.44 -7.94 21.51
CA PRO A 51 21.75 -8.16 22.09
C PRO A 51 22.46 -6.83 22.36
N LEU A 52 23.07 -6.71 23.55
CA LEU A 52 23.78 -5.50 23.99
C LEU A 52 25.24 -5.44 23.50
N ASP A 53 25.78 -6.57 23.05
CA ASP A 53 27.13 -6.72 22.52
C ASP A 53 27.07 -7.49 21.18
N ASP A 54 26.64 -6.79 20.13
CA ASP A 54 26.48 -7.33 18.78
C ASP A 54 26.75 -6.19 17.77
N PRO A 55 27.65 -6.38 16.79
CA PRO A 55 27.96 -5.34 15.79
C PRO A 55 26.76 -4.97 14.91
N GLU A 56 25.79 -5.86 14.76
CA GLU A 56 24.55 -5.69 13.99
C GLU A 56 23.42 -5.06 14.82
N THR A 57 23.74 -4.54 16.01
CA THR A 57 22.81 -3.85 16.90
C THR A 57 23.44 -2.57 17.47
N ILE A 58 22.84 -1.43 17.17
CA ILE A 58 23.31 -0.11 17.64
C ILE A 58 22.16 0.59 18.35
N TYR A 59 22.43 1.16 19.51
CA TYR A 59 21.39 1.82 20.31
C TYR A 59 21.94 3.01 21.09
N SER A 60 21.04 3.91 21.49
CA SER A 60 21.41 5.04 22.35
C SER A 60 21.92 4.56 23.71
N LYS A 61 23.06 5.08 24.16
CA LYS A 61 23.71 4.69 25.44
C LYS A 61 22.81 4.75 26.66
N ASP A 62 21.78 5.59 26.63
CA ASP A 62 20.84 5.78 27.73
C ASP A 62 19.47 5.16 27.48
N VAL A 63 19.32 4.23 26.53
CA VAL A 63 18.04 3.55 26.27
C VAL A 63 17.50 2.89 27.54
N ILE A 64 18.23 1.97 28.16
CA ILE A 64 17.72 1.24 29.34
C ILE A 64 17.59 2.16 30.57
N SER A 65 18.57 3.05 30.80
CA SER A 65 18.57 3.94 31.96
C SER A 65 17.46 4.99 31.89
N PHE A 66 17.10 5.46 30.69
CA PHE A 66 15.96 6.33 30.50
C PHE A 66 14.64 5.60 30.78
N ALA A 67 14.46 4.36 30.29
CA ALA A 67 13.26 3.56 30.60
C ALA A 67 13.08 3.38 32.12
N ARG A 68 14.17 3.09 32.84
CA ARG A 68 14.16 3.01 34.31
C ARG A 68 13.79 4.32 34.98
N LYS A 69 14.36 5.44 34.51
CA LYS A 69 14.05 6.79 35.03
C LYS A 69 12.56 7.13 34.89
N GLN A 70 11.92 6.71 33.79
CA GLN A 70 10.49 6.93 33.57
C GLN A 70 9.59 5.89 34.26
N GLY A 71 10.17 4.83 34.85
CA GLY A 71 9.42 3.75 35.48
C GLY A 71 8.82 2.74 34.49
N TYR A 72 9.29 2.73 33.24
CA TYR A 72 8.81 1.80 32.21
C TYR A 72 9.47 0.41 32.30
N PHE A 73 10.61 0.31 33.00
CA PHE A 73 11.36 -0.93 33.14
C PHE A 73 12.11 -1.00 34.48
N SER A 74 12.23 -2.19 35.07
CA SER A 74 12.94 -2.43 36.33
C SER A 74 13.75 -3.73 36.40
N GLY A 75 13.75 -4.54 35.33
CA GLY A 75 14.47 -5.82 35.24
C GLY A 75 15.97 -5.69 34.93
N LYS A 76 16.61 -6.81 34.59
CA LYS A 76 18.02 -6.83 34.15
C LYS A 76 18.17 -6.25 32.75
N ASP A 77 19.34 -5.73 32.40
CA ASP A 77 19.56 -5.13 31.07
C ASP A 77 19.25 -6.11 29.92
N GLU A 78 19.58 -7.40 30.08
CA GLU A 78 19.32 -8.47 29.11
C GLU A 78 17.82 -8.78 28.90
N GLU A 79 16.96 -8.36 29.84
CA GLU A 79 15.51 -8.56 29.80
C GLU A 79 14.79 -7.32 29.22
N PHE A 80 15.55 -6.29 28.83
CA PHE A 80 14.98 -5.05 28.30
C PHE A 80 14.32 -5.27 26.93
N ASP A 81 13.03 -4.94 26.84
CA ASP A 81 12.23 -4.99 25.63
C ASP A 81 11.89 -3.55 25.21
N PHE A 82 12.42 -3.10 24.06
CA PHE A 82 12.27 -1.72 23.61
C PHE A 82 10.81 -1.38 23.26
N SER A 83 10.15 -2.24 22.47
CA SER A 83 8.75 -2.07 22.10
C SER A 83 7.86 -1.99 23.34
N LYS A 84 7.96 -2.97 24.25
CA LYS A 84 7.16 -3.01 25.48
C LYS A 84 7.43 -1.83 26.41
N ALA A 85 8.66 -1.34 26.49
CA ALA A 85 9.01 -0.23 27.36
C ALA A 85 8.53 1.13 26.82
N TYR A 86 8.45 1.31 25.50
CA TYR A 86 8.22 2.64 24.90
C TYR A 86 7.00 2.76 24.00
N ALA A 87 6.34 1.65 23.66
CA ALA A 87 5.15 1.63 22.85
C ALA A 87 4.04 0.86 23.58
N VAL A 88 2.85 1.44 23.63
CA VAL A 88 1.70 0.76 24.24
C VAL A 88 1.26 -0.37 23.32
N THR A 89 1.37 -1.62 23.80
CA THR A 89 0.89 -2.81 23.10
C THR A 89 -0.60 -3.00 23.42
N ASP A 90 -1.46 -2.34 22.66
CA ASP A 90 -2.91 -2.52 22.70
C ASP A 90 -3.43 -3.26 21.45
N PHE A 91 -4.75 -3.48 21.38
CA PHE A 91 -5.37 -4.15 20.24
C PHE A 91 -5.09 -3.41 18.91
N SER A 92 -5.04 -2.08 18.91
CA SER A 92 -4.75 -1.29 17.71
C SER A 92 -3.28 -1.41 17.26
N ALA A 93 -2.35 -1.53 18.21
CA ALA A 93 -0.95 -1.83 17.92
C ALA A 93 -0.82 -3.19 17.22
N LEU A 94 -1.45 -4.24 17.75
CA LEU A 94 -1.31 -5.58 17.18
C LEU A 94 -2.15 -5.73 15.90
N ARG A 95 -3.46 -5.49 15.99
CA ARG A 95 -4.38 -5.65 14.86
C ARG A 95 -4.18 -4.59 13.77
N GLY A 96 -3.86 -3.36 14.13
CA GLY A 96 -3.68 -2.26 13.19
C GLY A 96 -2.25 -2.09 12.65
N CYS A 97 -1.24 -2.68 13.29
CA CYS A 97 0.16 -2.58 12.82
C CYS A 97 0.78 -3.95 12.53
N ASP A 98 0.84 -4.85 13.51
CA ASP A 98 1.46 -6.15 13.30
C ASP A 98 0.70 -7.00 12.27
N ALA A 99 -0.62 -6.91 12.17
CA ALA A 99 -1.37 -7.59 11.11
C ALA A 99 -0.86 -7.22 9.71
N ARG A 100 -0.55 -5.95 9.45
CA ARG A 100 -0.04 -5.51 8.13
C ARG A 100 1.33 -6.09 7.82
N VAL A 101 2.22 -6.13 8.82
CA VAL A 101 3.53 -6.77 8.65
C VAL A 101 3.36 -8.29 8.48
N TRP A 102 2.42 -8.88 9.21
CA TRP A 102 2.06 -10.27 9.06
C TRP A 102 1.55 -10.59 7.66
N ALA A 103 0.72 -9.74 7.05
CA ALA A 103 0.25 -9.96 5.67
C ALA A 103 1.42 -10.05 4.68
N PHE A 104 2.41 -9.14 4.82
CA PHE A 104 3.63 -9.19 4.02
C PHE A 104 4.42 -10.48 4.23
N PHE A 105 4.64 -10.87 5.48
CA PHE A 105 5.34 -12.11 5.77
C PHE A 105 4.54 -13.33 5.30
N ASN A 106 3.24 -13.37 5.50
CA ASN A 106 2.35 -14.48 5.13
C ASN A 106 2.33 -14.71 3.61
N ARG A 107 2.45 -13.63 2.83
CA ARG A 107 2.55 -13.71 1.37
C ARG A 107 3.85 -14.38 0.92
N HIS A 108 4.97 -14.12 1.61
CA HIS A 108 6.30 -14.47 1.12
C HIS A 108 7.06 -15.52 1.95
N ALA A 109 6.56 -15.89 3.13
CA ALA A 109 7.13 -16.89 4.03
C ALA A 109 6.08 -17.93 4.46
N ASP A 110 6.52 -19.09 4.95
CA ASP A 110 5.64 -20.18 5.40
C ASP A 110 5.42 -20.12 6.91
N GLY A 111 4.29 -20.68 7.36
CA GLY A 111 4.01 -20.86 8.79
C GLY A 111 3.67 -19.58 9.53
N MET A 112 3.24 -18.54 8.84
CA MET A 112 2.88 -17.27 9.47
C MET A 112 1.55 -17.36 10.24
N GLU A 113 0.71 -18.36 9.98
CA GLU A 113 -0.54 -18.60 10.70
C GLU A 113 -0.33 -18.78 12.21
N GLN A 114 0.86 -19.23 12.63
CA GLN A 114 1.20 -19.39 14.05
C GLN A 114 1.17 -18.06 14.85
N TYR A 115 1.25 -16.92 14.16
CA TYR A 115 1.27 -15.59 14.78
C TYR A 115 -0.12 -14.91 14.81
N LEU A 116 -1.17 -15.57 14.31
CA LEU A 116 -2.55 -15.05 14.43
C LEU A 116 -2.97 -14.85 15.91
N PRO A 117 -2.68 -15.76 16.86
CA PRO A 117 -2.95 -15.53 18.28
C PRO A 117 -2.24 -14.28 18.85
N TRP A 118 -1.03 -13.99 18.40
CA TRP A 118 -0.31 -12.76 18.77
C TRP A 118 -1.07 -11.53 18.29
N ILE A 119 -1.43 -11.49 17.00
CA ILE A 119 -2.13 -10.36 16.37
C ILE A 119 -3.52 -10.13 16.99
N ASP A 120 -4.25 -11.20 17.28
CA ASP A 120 -5.62 -11.13 17.76
C ASP A 120 -5.72 -10.85 19.27
N ARG A 121 -4.79 -11.41 20.07
CA ARG A 121 -4.95 -11.52 21.52
C ARG A 121 -3.67 -11.31 22.34
N ALA A 122 -2.56 -10.94 21.71
CA ALA A 122 -1.23 -10.85 22.35
C ALA A 122 -0.79 -12.18 23.01
N GLU A 123 -1.20 -13.32 22.45
CA GLU A 123 -0.88 -14.65 22.97
C GLU A 123 0.31 -15.29 22.23
N GLY A 124 1.20 -15.94 22.98
CA GLY A 124 2.37 -16.62 22.43
C GLY A 124 3.60 -15.71 22.34
N GLU A 125 4.53 -16.07 21.45
CA GLU A 125 5.73 -15.28 21.21
C GLU A 125 5.44 -14.12 20.25
N PRO A 126 6.09 -12.95 20.43
CA PRO A 126 5.99 -11.85 19.49
C PRO A 126 6.39 -12.26 18.07
N MET A 127 5.73 -11.67 17.07
CA MET A 127 6.07 -11.91 15.67
C MET A 127 7.52 -11.45 15.37
N PRO A 128 8.36 -12.29 14.74
CA PRO A 128 9.78 -12.03 14.58
C PRO A 128 10.05 -10.78 13.76
N LEU A 129 11.13 -10.06 14.08
CA LEU A 129 11.49 -8.81 13.41
C LEU A 129 11.71 -8.98 11.90
N TRP A 130 12.17 -10.16 11.48
CA TRP A 130 12.39 -10.56 10.09
C TRP A 130 12.13 -12.06 9.90
N VAL A 131 11.83 -12.44 8.66
CA VAL A 131 11.64 -13.84 8.25
C VAL A 131 12.38 -14.12 6.95
N LYS A 132 12.73 -15.39 6.70
CA LYS A 132 13.33 -15.78 5.42
C LYS A 132 12.20 -16.01 4.41
N PRO A 133 12.19 -15.32 3.27
CA PRO A 133 11.19 -15.55 2.24
C PRO A 133 11.45 -16.89 1.52
N LYS A 134 10.41 -17.45 0.89
CA LYS A 134 10.47 -18.68 0.09
C LYS A 134 11.33 -18.52 -1.17
N HIS A 135 11.36 -17.31 -1.71
CA HIS A 135 12.05 -16.94 -2.94
C HIS A 135 12.59 -15.51 -2.85
N GLU A 136 13.54 -15.16 -3.71
CA GLU A 136 13.99 -13.77 -3.87
C GLU A 136 12.84 -12.88 -4.36
N LEU A 137 12.77 -11.66 -3.83
CA LEU A 137 11.70 -10.72 -4.16
C LEU A 137 12.14 -9.69 -5.20
N THR A 138 11.22 -9.32 -6.06
CA THR A 138 11.37 -8.26 -7.05
C THR A 138 10.74 -6.95 -6.56
N ALA A 139 11.00 -5.85 -7.27
CA ALA A 139 10.24 -4.61 -7.02
C ALA A 139 8.75 -4.78 -7.32
N ALA A 140 8.35 -5.70 -8.20
CA ALA A 140 6.94 -5.99 -8.47
C ALA A 140 6.26 -6.60 -7.23
N ASP A 141 6.91 -7.56 -6.58
CA ASP A 141 6.40 -8.17 -5.33
C ASP A 141 6.18 -7.11 -4.24
N LEU A 142 7.12 -6.17 -4.10
CA LEU A 142 7.04 -5.09 -3.11
C LEU A 142 5.92 -4.10 -3.46
N LYS A 143 5.77 -3.74 -4.74
CA LYS A 143 4.66 -2.89 -5.21
C LYS A 143 3.32 -3.57 -4.96
N ASP A 144 3.21 -4.87 -5.22
CA ASP A 144 1.99 -5.64 -4.99
C ASP A 144 1.62 -5.70 -3.52
N MET A 145 2.61 -5.82 -2.63
CA MET A 145 2.35 -5.76 -1.19
C MET A 145 1.90 -4.39 -0.72
N MET A 146 2.34 -3.30 -1.35
CA MET A 146 1.78 -1.96 -1.07
C MET A 146 0.32 -1.82 -1.51
N ARG A 147 -0.21 -2.76 -2.31
CA ARG A 147 -1.60 -2.80 -2.80
C ARG A 147 -2.53 -3.69 -1.96
N ASP A 148 -2.01 -4.33 -0.93
CA ASP A 148 -2.70 -5.38 -0.18
C ASP A 148 -3.78 -4.85 0.80
N HIS A 149 -4.91 -5.56 0.84
CA HIS A 149 -6.02 -5.39 1.78
C HIS A 149 -6.38 -6.71 2.47
N PHE A 150 -5.38 -7.55 2.73
CA PHE A 150 -5.53 -8.85 3.39
C PHE A 150 -6.28 -9.91 2.57
N GLU A 151 -6.39 -9.77 1.25
CA GLU A 151 -7.14 -10.69 0.39
C GLU A 151 -6.72 -12.17 0.60
N GLY A 152 -7.71 -13.06 0.80
CA GLY A 152 -7.47 -14.49 1.03
C GLY A 152 -7.02 -14.85 2.45
N THR A 153 -7.11 -13.93 3.41
CA THR A 153 -6.76 -14.16 4.82
C THR A 153 -7.99 -14.00 5.73
N PRO A 154 -7.89 -14.32 7.04
CA PRO A 154 -8.98 -14.04 8.00
C PRO A 154 -9.36 -12.56 8.12
N TYR A 155 -8.54 -11.65 7.60
CA TYR A 155 -8.73 -10.19 7.69
C TYR A 155 -9.19 -9.57 6.37
N ASP A 156 -9.54 -10.42 5.39
CA ASP A 156 -9.95 -10.01 4.04
C ASP A 156 -11.22 -9.12 4.08
N MET A 157 -11.03 -7.86 3.72
CA MET A 157 -12.05 -6.82 3.76
C MET A 157 -13.08 -6.91 2.61
N THR A 158 -12.98 -7.90 1.71
CA THR A 158 -13.93 -8.08 0.61
C THR A 158 -15.10 -8.99 0.96
N ASN A 159 -15.00 -9.74 2.07
CA ASN A 159 -15.89 -10.86 2.39
C ASN A 159 -17.10 -10.49 3.26
N ASP A 160 -17.08 -9.36 3.97
CA ASP A 160 -18.19 -8.91 4.82
C ASP A 160 -19.11 -7.89 4.12
N ILE A 161 -20.24 -7.56 4.77
CA ILE A 161 -21.27 -6.67 4.24
C ILE A 161 -20.78 -5.23 4.01
N GLY A 162 -19.75 -4.80 4.73
CA GLY A 162 -19.11 -3.50 4.55
C GLY A 162 -18.40 -3.34 3.21
N ALA A 163 -18.11 -4.45 2.51
CA ALA A 163 -17.61 -4.43 1.14
C ALA A 163 -18.71 -4.12 0.10
N GLY A 164 -19.97 -4.04 0.54
CA GLY A 164 -21.12 -3.71 -0.31
C GLY A 164 -21.31 -4.67 -1.49
N PRO A 165 -22.07 -4.25 -2.52
CA PRO A 165 -22.38 -5.09 -3.68
C PRO A 165 -21.21 -5.28 -4.66
N TYR A 166 -20.10 -4.57 -4.45
CA TYR A 166 -18.98 -4.54 -5.40
C TYR A 166 -17.64 -4.95 -4.77
N ALA A 167 -17.68 -5.67 -3.64
CA ALA A 167 -16.50 -6.21 -2.97
C ALA A 167 -15.40 -5.14 -2.73
N VAL A 168 -15.79 -3.93 -2.32
CA VAL A 168 -14.83 -2.84 -2.10
C VAL A 168 -14.00 -3.11 -0.84
N PRO A 169 -12.65 -3.17 -0.93
CA PRO A 169 -11.79 -3.52 0.21
C PRO A 169 -11.48 -2.30 1.10
N TYR A 170 -12.37 -1.31 1.14
CA TYR A 170 -12.17 -0.07 1.89
C TYR A 170 -13.26 0.11 2.94
N ARG A 171 -12.88 0.70 4.08
CA ARG A 171 -13.80 1.15 5.12
C ARG A 171 -13.57 2.64 5.36
N TRP A 172 -14.61 3.43 5.16
CA TRP A 172 -14.57 4.86 5.43
C TRP A 172 -14.49 5.08 6.93
N ARG A 173 -13.72 6.09 7.35
CA ARG A 173 -13.54 6.43 8.77
C ARG A 173 -14.91 6.64 9.45
N PRO A 174 -15.07 6.30 10.74
CA PRO A 174 -14.03 5.96 11.72
C PRO A 174 -13.46 4.54 11.63
N MET A 175 -12.30 4.33 12.25
CA MET A 175 -11.62 3.02 12.26
C MET A 175 -12.29 2.05 13.24
N THR A 176 -12.80 2.54 14.37
CA THR A 176 -13.60 1.77 15.33
C THR A 176 -15.04 2.25 15.36
N PHE A 177 -15.97 1.38 15.77
CA PHE A 177 -17.38 1.68 15.93
C PHE A 177 -17.98 0.87 17.08
N THR A 178 -19.14 1.28 17.59
CA THR A 178 -19.81 0.61 18.73
C THR A 178 -21.21 0.19 18.35
N VAL A 179 -21.57 -1.07 18.64
CA VAL A 179 -22.93 -1.61 18.52
C VAL A 179 -23.25 -2.31 19.84
N ASP A 180 -24.42 -2.02 20.43
CA ASP A 180 -24.87 -2.63 21.68
C ASP A 180 -23.84 -2.59 22.83
N SER A 181 -23.13 -1.46 22.96
CA SER A 181 -22.07 -1.23 23.96
C SER A 181 -20.79 -2.07 23.77
N VAL A 182 -20.62 -2.74 22.63
CA VAL A 182 -19.40 -3.45 22.25
C VAL A 182 -18.66 -2.66 21.18
N GLU A 183 -17.36 -2.44 21.37
CA GLU A 183 -16.48 -1.82 20.37
C GLU A 183 -15.98 -2.84 19.36
N TYR A 184 -15.95 -2.43 18.09
CA TYR A 184 -15.47 -3.19 16.93
C TYR A 184 -14.47 -2.35 16.15
N THR A 185 -13.64 -3.00 15.34
CA THR A 185 -12.71 -2.34 14.42
C THR A 185 -13.02 -2.71 12.98
N ASN A 186 -12.73 -1.78 12.07
CA ASN A 186 -12.44 -2.08 10.68
C ASN A 186 -10.96 -2.43 10.56
N GLU A 187 -10.62 -3.36 9.67
CA GLU A 187 -9.22 -3.68 9.42
C GLU A 187 -8.46 -2.48 8.84
N ARG A 188 -7.19 -2.36 9.24
CA ARG A 188 -6.28 -1.36 8.69
C ARG A 188 -5.36 -2.05 7.70
N ALA A 189 -5.74 -2.02 6.43
CA ALA A 189 -4.97 -2.55 5.29
C ALA A 189 -3.64 -1.82 5.07
N ILE A 190 -2.73 -2.45 4.31
CA ILE A 190 -1.50 -1.80 3.85
C ILE A 190 -1.85 -0.67 2.89
N ALA A 191 -2.65 -0.98 1.87
CA ALA A 191 -3.21 0.02 0.97
C ALA A 191 -4.34 0.80 1.67
N THR A 192 -4.42 2.10 1.38
CA THR A 192 -5.47 2.97 1.92
C THR A 192 -5.68 4.18 1.03
N GLN A 193 -6.93 4.64 0.99
CA GLN A 193 -7.37 5.90 0.38
C GLN A 193 -6.71 7.15 0.97
N GLN A 194 -6.00 7.02 2.10
CA GLN A 194 -5.31 8.14 2.76
C GLN A 194 -3.86 8.31 2.29
N THR A 195 -3.37 7.43 1.42
CA THR A 195 -2.00 7.48 0.91
C THR A 195 -1.80 8.75 0.08
N GLY A 196 -0.89 9.63 0.53
CA GLY A 196 -0.46 10.77 -0.29
C GLY A 196 0.48 10.32 -1.41
N PHE A 197 1.42 9.44 -1.08
CA PHE A 197 2.36 8.81 -2.00
C PHE A 197 2.86 7.48 -1.42
N SER A 198 3.34 6.62 -2.30
CA SER A 198 3.97 5.34 -1.99
C SER A 198 5.23 5.17 -2.84
N PHE A 199 6.23 4.48 -2.33
CA PHE A 199 7.39 4.12 -3.15
C PHE A 199 8.02 2.78 -2.76
N VAL A 200 8.63 2.14 -3.75
CA VAL A 200 9.58 1.03 -3.56
C VAL A 200 10.96 1.54 -3.97
N ALA A 201 11.91 1.52 -3.03
CA ALA A 201 13.29 1.92 -3.30
C ALA A 201 14.14 0.68 -3.65
N GLN A 202 14.90 0.77 -4.74
CA GLN A 202 15.93 -0.19 -5.12
C GLN A 202 17.30 0.48 -5.10
N LEU A 203 18.23 -0.11 -4.34
CA LEU A 203 19.62 0.33 -4.20
C LEU A 203 20.51 -0.74 -4.82
N ARG A 204 21.37 -0.35 -5.77
CA ARG A 204 22.16 -1.25 -6.62
C ARG A 204 23.63 -0.89 -6.53
N ASP A 205 24.48 -1.81 -6.09
CA ASP A 205 25.90 -1.60 -5.79
C ASP A 205 26.75 -1.55 -7.08
N GLN A 206 26.37 -2.35 -8.07
CA GLN A 206 27.04 -2.59 -9.34
C GLN A 206 26.89 -1.47 -10.38
N LEU A 207 26.14 -0.41 -10.07
CA LEU A 207 25.86 0.67 -11.02
C LEU A 207 26.61 1.96 -10.71
N PRO A 208 26.80 2.85 -11.71
CA PRO A 208 27.32 4.18 -11.47
C PRO A 208 26.53 4.94 -10.41
N GLY A 209 27.21 5.77 -9.61
CA GLY A 209 26.64 6.49 -8.46
C GLY A 209 25.36 7.27 -8.77
N TYR A 210 25.24 7.81 -9.99
CA TYR A 210 24.08 8.57 -10.45
C TYR A 210 22.82 7.73 -10.71
N MET A 211 22.91 6.39 -10.69
CA MET A 211 21.76 5.53 -10.94
C MET A 211 21.64 4.35 -9.97
N LYS A 212 22.45 4.32 -8.90
CA LYS A 212 22.37 3.28 -7.86
C LYS A 212 21.00 3.23 -7.21
N GLY A 213 20.45 4.41 -6.88
CA GLY A 213 19.11 4.54 -6.32
C GLY A 213 18.06 4.67 -7.42
N LEU A 214 16.99 3.88 -7.31
CA LEU A 214 15.76 4.01 -8.10
C LEU A 214 14.57 3.96 -7.15
N LEU A 215 13.73 4.98 -7.20
CA LEU A 215 12.40 4.93 -6.61
C LEU A 215 11.40 4.55 -7.69
N TRP A 216 10.64 3.50 -7.44
CA TRP A 216 9.35 3.28 -8.06
C TRP A 216 8.37 4.13 -7.26
N PHE A 217 7.93 5.27 -7.79
CA PHE A 217 7.19 6.30 -7.05
C PHE A 217 5.76 6.45 -7.56
N GLY A 218 4.77 6.33 -6.67
CA GLY A 218 3.36 6.50 -6.97
C GLY A 218 2.72 7.56 -6.07
N THR A 219 1.69 8.23 -6.56
CA THR A 219 0.89 9.20 -5.78
C THR A 219 -0.56 8.75 -5.66
N ASP A 220 -1.23 9.16 -4.59
CA ASP A 220 -2.57 8.70 -4.21
C ASP A 220 -2.58 7.21 -3.79
N ASP A 221 -3.71 6.51 -3.89
CA ASP A 221 -3.90 5.17 -3.37
C ASP A 221 -2.98 4.14 -4.06
N ALA A 222 -2.10 3.53 -3.29
CA ALA A 222 -1.13 2.54 -3.74
C ALA A 222 -1.78 1.38 -4.51
N ASN A 223 -3.01 1.00 -4.15
CA ASN A 223 -3.79 -0.03 -4.84
C ASN A 223 -3.91 0.27 -6.33
N THR A 224 -4.27 1.50 -6.69
CA THR A 224 -4.69 1.87 -8.04
C THR A 224 -3.70 2.78 -8.78
N CYS A 225 -2.70 3.36 -8.10
CA CYS A 225 -1.70 4.21 -8.74
C CYS A 225 -0.73 3.44 -9.65
N VAL A 226 -0.06 4.15 -10.56
CA VAL A 226 1.07 3.63 -11.33
C VAL A 226 2.38 4.09 -10.71
N TYR A 227 3.32 3.17 -10.54
CA TYR A 227 4.66 3.50 -10.04
C TYR A 227 5.59 3.98 -11.17
N LEU A 228 6.05 5.24 -11.07
CA LEU A 228 6.95 5.92 -12.00
C LEU A 228 8.44 5.67 -11.65
N PRO A 229 9.35 5.63 -12.64
CA PRO A 229 10.77 5.40 -12.39
C PRO A 229 11.54 6.70 -12.10
N ILE A 230 11.97 6.90 -10.86
CA ILE A 230 12.73 8.08 -10.43
C ILE A 230 14.12 7.67 -9.96
N PHE A 231 15.13 7.83 -10.83
CA PHE A 231 16.53 7.58 -10.47
C PHE A 231 17.08 8.68 -9.54
N CYS A 232 18.06 8.34 -8.71
CA CYS A 232 18.65 9.27 -7.75
C CYS A 232 19.33 10.50 -8.38
N SER A 233 19.64 10.47 -9.68
CA SER A 233 20.16 11.63 -10.41
C SER A 233 19.12 12.59 -10.96
N VAL A 234 17.83 12.28 -10.88
CA VAL A 234 16.75 13.16 -11.34
C VAL A 234 16.83 14.47 -10.54
N ALA A 235 17.16 15.56 -11.23
CA ALA A 235 17.50 16.83 -10.61
C ALA A 235 16.27 17.71 -10.33
N ARG A 236 15.17 17.47 -11.05
CA ARG A 236 13.87 18.13 -10.85
C ARG A 236 12.75 17.10 -10.87
N ALA A 237 11.73 17.32 -10.03
CA ALA A 237 10.51 16.55 -10.12
C ALA A 237 9.85 16.77 -11.50
N PRO A 238 9.42 15.70 -12.21
CA PRO A 238 8.57 15.83 -13.38
C PRO A 238 7.34 16.69 -13.09
N HIS A 239 6.87 17.47 -14.07
CA HIS A 239 5.79 18.44 -13.87
C HIS A 239 4.53 17.80 -13.25
N GLU A 240 4.19 16.59 -13.66
CA GLU A 240 3.00 15.86 -13.24
C GLU A 240 3.02 15.47 -11.75
N VAL A 241 4.21 15.35 -11.14
CA VAL A 241 4.38 15.06 -9.70
C VAL A 241 5.01 16.23 -8.92
N ALA A 242 5.19 17.38 -9.58
CA ALA A 242 5.84 18.54 -8.97
C ALA A 242 4.91 19.28 -8.00
N VAL A 243 5.50 19.83 -6.95
CA VAL A 243 4.83 20.73 -6.02
C VAL A 243 4.26 21.94 -6.79
N GLY A 244 3.02 22.32 -6.49
CA GLY A 244 2.32 23.43 -7.13
C GLY A 244 1.48 23.04 -8.35
N ASN A 245 1.49 21.77 -8.78
CA ASN A 245 0.57 21.26 -9.80
C ASN A 245 -0.76 20.82 -9.15
N GLY A 246 -1.56 21.80 -8.75
CA GLY A 246 -2.74 21.64 -7.90
C GLY A 246 -2.39 21.66 -6.40
N ASP A 247 -3.42 21.58 -5.57
CA ASP A 247 -3.34 21.49 -4.11
C ASP A 247 -4.61 20.79 -3.58
N MET A 248 -4.67 20.48 -2.28
CA MET A 248 -5.78 19.73 -1.65
C MET A 248 -7.19 20.28 -1.93
N ASN A 249 -7.33 21.54 -2.34
CA ASN A 249 -8.60 22.19 -2.69
C ASN A 249 -8.65 22.67 -4.15
N THR A 250 -7.61 22.43 -4.96
CA THR A 250 -7.52 22.85 -6.35
C THR A 250 -7.13 21.68 -7.25
N LEU A 251 -8.11 21.18 -8.00
CA LEU A 251 -7.94 20.11 -8.98
C LEU A 251 -7.03 20.56 -10.14
N SER A 252 -6.10 19.69 -10.52
CA SER A 252 -5.32 19.83 -11.76
C SER A 252 -5.31 18.53 -12.55
N TRP A 253 -5.74 18.58 -13.81
CA TRP A 253 -5.73 17.41 -14.70
C TRP A 253 -4.35 17.07 -15.25
N THR A 254 -3.36 17.92 -15.05
CA THR A 254 -1.95 17.61 -15.34
C THR A 254 -1.22 17.06 -14.11
N SER A 255 -1.90 16.93 -12.96
CA SER A 255 -1.31 16.37 -11.73
C SER A 255 -1.57 14.86 -11.63
N ASN A 256 -0.50 14.09 -11.47
CA ASN A 256 -0.58 12.63 -11.35
C ASN A 256 -1.43 12.23 -10.13
N PHE A 257 -1.28 12.94 -9.00
CA PHE A 257 -2.07 12.70 -7.79
C PHE A 257 -3.57 12.81 -8.07
N TRP A 258 -4.01 13.93 -8.68
CA TRP A 258 -5.42 14.16 -8.95
C TRP A 258 -6.00 13.23 -10.01
N VAL A 259 -5.21 12.85 -11.01
CA VAL A 259 -5.63 11.89 -12.03
C VAL A 259 -5.77 10.49 -11.43
N ASN A 260 -4.82 10.04 -10.60
CA ASN A 260 -4.94 8.76 -9.89
C ASN A 260 -6.14 8.77 -8.95
N ASN A 261 -6.35 9.87 -8.21
CA ASN A 261 -7.49 10.05 -7.33
C ASN A 261 -8.83 9.98 -8.08
N TYR A 262 -8.92 10.54 -9.28
CA TYR A 262 -10.10 10.43 -10.14
C TYR A 262 -10.41 8.97 -10.53
N VAL A 263 -9.39 8.19 -10.85
CA VAL A 263 -9.54 6.75 -11.15
C VAL A 263 -9.95 5.97 -9.90
N ALA A 264 -9.26 6.18 -8.77
CA ALA A 264 -9.52 5.51 -7.50
C ALA A 264 -10.95 5.75 -7.00
N ASN A 265 -11.40 7.02 -7.01
CA ASN A 265 -12.74 7.39 -6.53
C ASN A 265 -13.87 6.80 -7.37
N GLN A 266 -13.65 6.60 -8.67
CA GLN A 266 -14.60 5.84 -9.47
C GLN A 266 -14.65 4.37 -9.01
N ALA A 267 -13.48 3.75 -8.87
CA ALA A 267 -13.35 2.36 -8.48
C ALA A 267 -13.97 2.07 -7.11
N TYR A 268 -13.83 2.97 -6.13
CA TYR A 268 -14.41 2.79 -4.79
C TYR A 268 -15.91 2.49 -4.79
N ASN A 269 -16.64 2.99 -5.79
CA ASN A 269 -18.09 2.79 -5.88
C ASN A 269 -18.49 1.50 -6.59
N ARG A 270 -17.60 0.91 -7.40
CA ARG A 270 -17.88 -0.27 -8.24
C ARG A 270 -16.65 -1.16 -8.40
N TYR A 271 -15.97 -1.43 -7.28
CA TYR A 271 -14.61 -1.96 -7.27
C TYR A 271 -14.46 -3.23 -8.08
N SER A 272 -15.25 -4.27 -7.81
CA SER A 272 -15.19 -5.55 -8.53
C SER A 272 -15.43 -5.44 -10.04
N GLN A 273 -16.14 -4.40 -10.50
CA GLN A 273 -16.38 -4.15 -11.92
C GLN A 273 -15.23 -3.37 -12.56
N MET A 274 -14.68 -2.37 -11.86
CA MET A 274 -13.69 -1.44 -12.43
C MET A 274 -12.25 -1.87 -12.24
N ILE A 275 -11.92 -2.59 -11.15
CA ILE A 275 -10.54 -2.98 -10.85
C ILE A 275 -9.88 -3.81 -11.96
N PRO A 276 -10.58 -4.70 -12.72
CA PRO A 276 -9.94 -5.42 -13.82
C PRO A 276 -9.48 -4.51 -14.96
N ASP A 277 -10.27 -3.47 -15.29
CA ASP A 277 -9.91 -2.49 -16.32
C ASP A 277 -8.74 -1.60 -15.86
N ILE A 278 -8.72 -1.23 -14.56
CA ILE A 278 -7.60 -0.49 -13.95
C ILE A 278 -6.34 -1.34 -14.00
N ARG A 279 -6.39 -2.60 -13.55
CA ARG A 279 -5.24 -3.52 -13.55
C ARG A 279 -4.66 -3.69 -14.95
N LYS A 280 -5.50 -3.81 -15.98
CA LYS A 280 -5.05 -3.91 -17.37
C LYS A 280 -4.16 -2.73 -17.77
N VAL A 281 -4.59 -1.50 -17.50
CA VAL A 281 -3.82 -0.28 -17.85
C VAL A 281 -2.63 -0.08 -16.92
N GLN A 282 -2.78 -0.38 -15.63
CA GLN A 282 -1.70 -0.33 -14.64
C GLN A 282 -0.55 -1.27 -15.05
N SER A 283 -0.85 -2.53 -15.37
CA SER A 283 0.14 -3.49 -15.87
C SER A 283 0.74 -3.08 -17.21
N GLU A 284 -0.07 -2.62 -18.17
CA GLU A 284 0.42 -2.10 -19.47
C GLU A 284 1.50 -1.02 -19.27
N LEU A 285 1.24 -0.06 -18.38
CA LEU A 285 2.16 1.04 -18.08
C LEU A 285 3.38 0.54 -17.30
N GLU A 286 3.20 -0.23 -16.22
CA GLU A 286 4.31 -0.66 -15.37
C GLU A 286 5.24 -1.66 -16.06
N ASP A 287 4.72 -2.54 -16.91
CA ASP A 287 5.52 -3.48 -17.71
C ASP A 287 6.36 -2.70 -18.72
N SER A 288 5.77 -1.70 -19.38
CA SER A 288 6.49 -0.85 -20.33
C SER A 288 7.56 0.01 -19.63
N ILE A 289 7.24 0.55 -18.45
CA ILE A 289 8.22 1.26 -17.61
C ILE A 289 9.37 0.31 -17.23
N ALA A 290 9.07 -0.92 -16.82
CA ALA A 290 10.09 -1.89 -16.44
C ALA A 290 11.02 -2.25 -17.61
N VAL A 291 10.48 -2.33 -18.83
CA VAL A 291 11.28 -2.50 -20.05
C VAL A 291 12.22 -1.31 -20.25
N ASP A 292 11.72 -0.08 -20.21
CA ASP A 292 12.54 1.11 -20.42
C ASP A 292 13.58 1.31 -19.30
N VAL A 293 13.24 0.99 -18.05
CA VAL A 293 14.18 1.00 -16.92
C VAL A 293 15.30 -0.01 -17.15
N ARG A 294 14.98 -1.23 -17.60
CA ARG A 294 16.00 -2.24 -17.93
C ARG A 294 16.93 -1.75 -19.04
N VAL A 295 16.37 -1.20 -20.11
CA VAL A 295 17.15 -0.61 -21.22
C VAL A 295 18.03 0.54 -20.71
N ALA A 296 17.50 1.41 -19.84
CA ALA A 296 18.27 2.50 -19.26
C ALA A 296 19.43 1.98 -18.41
N ILE A 297 19.21 0.94 -17.61
CA ILE A 297 20.25 0.30 -16.79
C ILE A 297 21.37 -0.28 -17.66
N GLU A 298 21.02 -0.88 -18.80
CA GLU A 298 22.00 -1.50 -19.71
C GLU A 298 22.78 -0.48 -20.54
N GLN A 299 22.14 0.61 -20.98
CA GLN A 299 22.71 1.50 -22.02
C GLN A 299 23.18 2.85 -21.49
N VAL A 300 22.52 3.43 -20.49
CA VAL A 300 22.89 4.76 -19.96
C VAL A 300 24.30 4.81 -19.37
N PRO A 301 24.86 3.73 -18.78
CA PRO A 301 26.26 3.72 -18.34
C PRO A 301 27.31 3.98 -19.42
N GLU A 302 26.97 3.79 -20.71
CA GLU A 302 27.89 4.01 -21.84
C GLU A 302 28.05 5.49 -22.21
N PHE A 303 27.22 6.38 -21.64
CA PHE A 303 27.25 7.82 -21.89
C PHE A 303 28.08 8.56 -20.85
N GLU A 304 28.56 9.76 -21.22
CA GLU A 304 29.22 10.65 -20.27
C GLU A 304 28.28 11.03 -19.11
N PRO A 305 28.79 11.21 -17.87
CA PRO A 305 27.94 11.38 -16.69
C PRO A 305 26.94 12.55 -16.75
N ALA A 306 27.22 13.61 -17.52
CA ALA A 306 26.27 14.71 -17.69
C ALA A 306 25.08 14.27 -18.55
N ASP A 307 25.36 13.67 -19.71
CA ASP A 307 24.35 13.16 -20.64
C ASP A 307 23.54 12.02 -20.02
N ALA A 308 24.20 11.12 -19.28
CA ALA A 308 23.54 10.03 -18.57
C ALA A 308 22.47 10.53 -17.60
N LYS A 309 22.78 11.57 -16.80
CA LYS A 309 21.81 12.16 -15.87
C LYS A 309 20.67 12.85 -16.58
N GLU A 310 20.94 13.52 -17.71
CA GLU A 310 19.92 14.14 -18.54
C GLU A 310 18.98 13.08 -19.16
N LEU A 311 19.51 11.96 -19.64
CA LEU A 311 18.72 10.84 -20.15
C LEU A 311 17.78 10.27 -19.07
N LEU A 312 18.27 10.08 -17.83
CA LEU A 312 17.45 9.57 -16.72
C LEU A 312 16.39 10.59 -16.27
N GLN A 313 16.69 11.88 -16.33
CA GLN A 313 15.71 12.94 -16.12
C GLN A 313 14.63 12.93 -17.21
N ASN A 314 15.02 12.80 -18.48
CA ASN A 314 14.09 12.75 -19.60
C ASN A 314 13.19 11.51 -19.51
N LEU A 315 13.74 10.36 -19.09
CA LEU A 315 12.97 9.14 -18.84
C LEU A 315 11.87 9.38 -17.78
N ALA A 316 12.21 10.02 -16.66
CA ALA A 316 11.25 10.36 -15.62
C ALA A 316 10.15 11.32 -16.13
N ASP A 317 10.54 12.38 -16.87
CA ASP A 317 9.61 13.35 -17.44
C ASP A 317 8.64 12.70 -18.46
N ILE A 318 9.16 11.84 -19.35
CA ILE A 318 8.37 11.12 -20.35
C ILE A 318 7.35 10.21 -19.68
N TRP A 319 7.79 9.39 -18.70
CA TRP A 319 6.91 8.44 -18.06
C TRP A 319 5.87 9.11 -17.15
N ALA A 320 6.23 10.17 -16.43
CA ALA A 320 5.28 10.93 -15.64
C ALA A 320 4.16 11.51 -16.51
N LYS A 321 4.50 12.15 -17.64
CA LYS A 321 3.52 12.66 -18.60
C LYS A 321 2.67 11.56 -19.25
N LYS A 322 3.31 10.51 -19.74
CA LYS A 322 2.66 9.41 -20.46
C LYS A 322 1.69 8.65 -19.55
N ALA A 323 2.13 8.26 -18.35
CA ALA A 323 1.28 7.57 -17.39
C ALA A 323 0.09 8.44 -16.96
N THR A 324 0.32 9.72 -16.63
CA THR A 324 -0.75 10.66 -16.25
C THR A 324 -1.78 10.84 -17.36
N THR A 325 -1.33 11.01 -18.61
CA THR A 325 -2.24 11.14 -19.76
C THR A 325 -3.07 9.87 -19.95
N ARG A 326 -2.41 8.70 -19.94
CA ARG A 326 -3.08 7.41 -20.13
C ARG A 326 -4.07 7.09 -19.01
N TYR A 327 -3.74 7.44 -17.77
CA TYR A 327 -4.65 7.25 -16.64
C TYR A 327 -5.85 8.19 -16.66
N LYS A 328 -5.70 9.41 -17.19
CA LYS A 328 -6.85 10.30 -17.39
C LYS A 328 -7.82 9.72 -18.42
N GLU A 329 -7.31 9.17 -19.51
CA GLU A 329 -8.12 8.45 -20.51
C GLU A 329 -8.82 7.24 -19.89
N LEU A 330 -8.14 6.49 -19.02
CA LEU A 330 -8.73 5.40 -18.26
C LEU A 330 -9.89 5.91 -17.39
N GLY A 331 -9.71 7.01 -16.67
CA GLY A 331 -10.79 7.60 -15.87
C GLY A 331 -12.02 7.97 -16.71
N ASP A 332 -11.81 8.58 -17.87
CA ASP A 332 -12.90 8.92 -18.81
C ASP A 332 -13.59 7.66 -19.36
N TYR A 333 -12.79 6.64 -19.65
CA TYR A 333 -13.27 5.33 -20.10
C TYR A 333 -14.12 4.62 -19.05
N LEU A 334 -13.66 4.56 -17.79
CA LEU A 334 -14.39 3.95 -16.67
C LEU A 334 -15.73 4.64 -16.47
N PHE A 335 -15.73 5.98 -16.49
CA PHE A 335 -16.97 6.76 -16.37
C PHE A 335 -17.95 6.38 -17.47
N MET A 336 -17.49 6.36 -18.73
CA MET A 336 -18.35 6.04 -19.87
C MET A 336 -18.85 4.60 -19.86
N LYS A 337 -18.03 3.64 -19.44
CA LYS A 337 -18.38 2.21 -19.43
C LYS A 337 -19.42 1.88 -18.35
N TYR A 338 -19.31 2.51 -17.18
CA TYR A 338 -20.03 2.12 -15.97
C TYR A 338 -21.09 3.12 -15.48
N MET A 339 -21.31 4.23 -16.20
CA MET A 339 -22.29 5.25 -15.83
C MET A 339 -23.71 4.69 -15.60
N ASP A 340 -24.42 5.28 -14.63
CA ASP A 340 -25.83 5.05 -14.32
C ASP A 340 -26.24 3.62 -13.96
N GLY A 341 -25.33 2.74 -13.54
CA GLY A 341 -25.69 1.33 -13.30
C GLY A 341 -25.27 0.37 -14.39
N ASN A 342 -25.00 0.90 -15.58
CA ASN A 342 -24.84 0.11 -16.79
C ASN A 342 -23.44 -0.48 -16.90
N VAL A 343 -23.30 -1.48 -17.76
CA VAL A 343 -22.01 -1.91 -18.30
C VAL A 343 -22.11 -1.90 -19.82
N LYS A 344 -21.45 -0.94 -20.46
CA LYS A 344 -21.44 -0.86 -21.94
C LYS A 344 -20.67 -2.04 -22.53
N LYS A 345 -21.20 -2.58 -23.63
CA LYS A 345 -20.61 -3.71 -24.35
C LYS A 345 -19.47 -3.26 -25.23
N GLU A 346 -18.49 -4.14 -25.39
CA GLU A 346 -17.24 -3.86 -26.08
C GLU A 346 -16.85 -4.99 -26.99
N GLU A 347 -16.23 -4.63 -28.10
CA GLU A 347 -15.59 -5.54 -29.02
C GLU A 347 -14.24 -4.93 -29.41
N ASN A 348 -13.15 -5.70 -29.28
CA ASN A 348 -11.79 -5.25 -29.60
C ASN A 348 -11.37 -3.91 -28.93
N GLY A 349 -11.83 -3.67 -27.70
CA GLY A 349 -11.50 -2.46 -26.93
C GLY A 349 -12.26 -1.21 -27.36
N GLN A 350 -13.30 -1.34 -28.20
CA GLN A 350 -14.18 -0.24 -28.58
C GLN A 350 -15.61 -0.50 -28.13
N PHE A 351 -16.31 0.56 -27.71
CA PHE A 351 -17.73 0.46 -27.38
C PHE A 351 -18.54 0.08 -28.61
N MET A 352 -19.29 -1.01 -28.50
CA MET A 352 -20.09 -1.52 -29.60
C MET A 352 -21.18 -0.54 -30.03
N ARG A 353 -21.46 -0.51 -31.33
CA ARG A 353 -22.59 0.18 -31.92
C ARG A 353 -23.47 -0.82 -32.68
N ASN A 354 -24.77 -0.56 -32.71
CA ASN A 354 -25.68 -1.32 -33.57
C ASN A 354 -25.54 -0.91 -35.05
N GLU A 355 -26.26 -1.59 -35.94
CA GLU A 355 -26.24 -1.33 -37.39
C GLU A 355 -26.61 0.13 -37.78
N TYR A 356 -27.32 0.85 -36.91
CA TYR A 356 -27.71 2.25 -37.10
C TYR A 356 -26.68 3.24 -36.54
N GLY A 357 -25.53 2.77 -36.05
CA GLY A 357 -24.50 3.61 -35.43
C GLY A 357 -24.84 4.11 -34.03
N MET A 358 -25.92 3.63 -33.40
CA MET A 358 -26.24 3.95 -32.00
C MET A 358 -25.46 3.04 -31.04
N PRO A 359 -25.17 3.47 -29.79
CA PRO A 359 -24.57 2.59 -28.79
C PRO A 359 -25.34 1.28 -28.63
N ALA A 360 -24.64 0.16 -28.57
CA ALA A 360 -25.25 -1.13 -28.30
C ALA A 360 -25.94 -1.11 -26.93
N TYR A 361 -27.05 -1.86 -26.81
CA TYR A 361 -27.80 -1.93 -25.55
C TYR A 361 -26.90 -2.50 -24.44
N PRO A 362 -26.75 -1.79 -23.30
CA PRO A 362 -25.81 -2.17 -22.26
C PRO A 362 -26.29 -3.40 -21.49
N SER A 363 -25.41 -3.93 -20.66
CA SER A 363 -25.76 -4.95 -19.67
C SER A 363 -26.16 -4.30 -18.33
N PHE A 364 -27.07 -4.96 -17.62
CA PHE A 364 -27.53 -4.58 -16.28
C PHE A 364 -27.22 -5.75 -15.33
N PRO A 365 -25.96 -5.89 -14.88
CA PRO A 365 -25.52 -7.09 -14.17
C PRO A 365 -26.19 -7.29 -12.81
N GLY A 366 -26.81 -6.25 -12.25
CA GLY A 366 -27.37 -6.31 -10.91
C GLY A 366 -26.27 -6.41 -9.86
N TYR A 367 -26.58 -7.06 -8.74
CA TYR A 367 -25.66 -7.32 -7.62
C TYR A 367 -25.38 -8.81 -7.49
N ASP A 368 -24.37 -9.17 -6.69
CA ASP A 368 -24.14 -10.58 -6.36
C ASP A 368 -25.25 -11.15 -5.46
N GLU A 369 -25.30 -12.48 -5.39
CA GLU A 369 -26.32 -13.19 -4.60
C GLU A 369 -26.21 -12.88 -3.10
N ARG A 370 -24.99 -12.70 -2.58
CA ARG A 370 -24.74 -12.36 -1.18
C ARG A 370 -25.44 -11.05 -0.81
N TYR A 371 -25.29 -10.03 -1.63
CA TYR A 371 -25.91 -8.72 -1.41
C TYR A 371 -27.44 -8.78 -1.60
N TYR A 372 -27.92 -9.53 -2.59
CA TYR A 372 -29.37 -9.75 -2.73
C TYR A 372 -29.98 -10.49 -1.53
N ARG A 373 -29.25 -11.43 -0.93
CA ARG A 373 -29.70 -12.08 0.32
C ARG A 373 -29.82 -11.08 1.46
N SER A 374 -28.83 -10.21 1.66
CA SER A 374 -28.92 -9.16 2.68
C SER A 374 -30.10 -8.20 2.43
N ILE A 375 -30.40 -7.86 1.17
CA ILE A 375 -31.60 -7.06 0.83
C ILE A 375 -32.88 -7.80 1.23
N VAL A 376 -32.98 -9.10 0.96
CA VAL A 376 -34.15 -9.91 1.32
C VAL A 376 -34.28 -10.07 2.83
N GLU A 377 -33.18 -10.28 3.54
CA GLU A 377 -33.14 -10.41 5.00
C GLU A 377 -33.58 -9.12 5.71
N ASP A 378 -33.13 -7.96 5.21
CA ASP A 378 -33.51 -6.65 5.76
C ASP A 378 -34.95 -6.25 5.37
N ALA A 379 -35.29 -6.32 4.08
CA ALA A 379 -36.57 -5.80 3.59
C ALA A 379 -37.74 -6.77 3.73
N GLY A 380 -37.47 -8.07 3.92
CA GLY A 380 -38.48 -9.12 4.07
C GLY A 380 -39.45 -9.24 2.89
N GLU A 381 -40.70 -9.58 3.20
CA GLU A 381 -41.74 -9.85 2.20
C GLU A 381 -42.12 -8.64 1.33
N ARG A 382 -41.76 -7.40 1.71
CA ARG A 382 -42.10 -6.17 0.96
C ARG A 382 -41.60 -6.21 -0.50
N LEU A 383 -40.45 -6.84 -0.74
CA LEU A 383 -39.84 -6.90 -2.07
C LEU A 383 -40.26 -8.13 -2.88
N LYS A 384 -41.05 -9.03 -2.29
CA LYS A 384 -41.50 -10.24 -2.96
C LYS A 384 -42.54 -9.89 -4.03
N VAL A 385 -42.29 -10.33 -5.24
CA VAL A 385 -43.24 -10.17 -6.34
C VAL A 385 -44.49 -11.01 -6.04
N THR A 386 -45.65 -10.36 -6.01
CA THR A 386 -46.95 -11.01 -5.88
C THR A 386 -47.66 -11.05 -7.23
N GLU A 387 -48.41 -12.12 -7.47
CA GLU A 387 -49.24 -12.22 -8.66
C GLU A 387 -50.41 -11.23 -8.56
N ILE A 388 -50.51 -10.33 -9.53
CA ILE A 388 -51.57 -9.31 -9.57
C ILE A 388 -52.72 -9.81 -10.45
N ASN A 389 -53.82 -10.17 -9.80
CA ASN A 389 -55.08 -10.51 -10.46
C ASN A 389 -56.01 -9.28 -10.49
N PHE A 390 -55.79 -8.37 -11.44
CA PHE A 390 -56.67 -7.23 -11.69
C PHE A 390 -57.81 -7.65 -12.63
N LYS A 391 -59.06 -7.57 -12.17
CA LYS A 391 -60.26 -7.87 -12.97
C LYS A 391 -60.90 -6.62 -13.52
#